data_AF-A0AA41N585-F1
#
_entry.id   AF-A0AA41N585-F1
#
_cell.length_a   1.000
_cell.length_b   1.000
_cell.length_c   1.000
_cell.angle_alpha   90.00
_cell.angle_beta   90.00
_cell.angle_gamma   90.00
#
_symmetry.space_group_name_H-M   'P 1'
#
loop_
_entity.id
_entity.type
_entity.pdbx_description
1 polymer ?
#
loop_
_entity_poly.entity_id
_entity_poly.type
_entity_poly.pdbx_seq_one_letter_code
_entity_poly.pdbx_strand_id
1 'polypeptide(L)'
;MNVCLSKQPAIMPGQSYGLEDGSCSYRDFSESRNSWFSTPEQAAKNRIQHPSNVLRFFEAPLEVTEENFFEIYNELGVKQPTSVKVFAGKSERSSSGLLEWESKSDNLETLGFLNHYQMKNPNGPYPYTLKLCFSTTQQVS
;
A
#
# COMPACT_ATOMS: atom_id res chain seq x y z
N MET A 1 -1.04 -25.99 8.13
CA MET A 1 -0.82 -25.64 6.71
C MET A 1 0.59 -26.09 6.36
N ASN A 2 0.75 -27.11 5.51
CA ASN A 2 2.07 -27.64 5.12
C ASN A 2 2.53 -26.88 3.88
N VAL A 3 3.52 -26.00 4.02
CA VAL A 3 4.12 -25.27 2.90
C VAL A 3 5.28 -26.12 2.39
N CYS A 4 5.15 -26.70 1.19
CA CYS A 4 6.24 -27.43 0.53
C CYS A 4 6.97 -26.50 -0.45
N LEU A 5 8.30 -26.56 -0.45
CA LEU A 5 9.13 -25.82 -1.39
C LEU A 5 8.98 -26.40 -2.80
N SER A 6 8.67 -25.54 -3.78
CA SER A 6 8.66 -25.92 -5.19
C SER A 6 10.08 -26.25 -5.67
N LYS A 7 10.23 -27.33 -6.45
CA LYS A 7 11.48 -27.71 -7.12
C LYS A 7 11.67 -27.03 -8.48
N GLN A 8 10.71 -26.21 -8.92
CA GLN A 8 10.81 -25.52 -10.21
C GLN A 8 11.68 -24.26 -10.09
N PRO A 9 12.61 -24.01 -11.02
CA PRO A 9 13.49 -22.85 -10.99
C PRO A 9 12.76 -21.53 -11.31
N ALA A 10 11.61 -21.61 -11.98
CA ALA A 10 10.71 -20.51 -12.26
C ALA A 10 9.28 -21.03 -12.41
N ILE A 11 8.30 -20.17 -12.13
CA ILE A 11 6.89 -20.48 -12.42
C ILE A 11 6.69 -20.32 -13.92
N MET A 12 6.33 -21.40 -14.62
CA MET A 12 6.05 -21.33 -16.05
C MET A 12 4.64 -20.75 -16.29
N PRO A 13 4.48 -19.71 -17.13
CA PRO A 13 3.18 -19.05 -17.37
C PRO A 13 2.09 -20.01 -17.86
N GLY A 14 2.48 -21.08 -18.57
CA GLY A 14 1.57 -22.06 -19.17
C GLY A 14 0.85 -22.98 -18.18
N GLN A 15 1.12 -22.89 -16.87
CA GLN A 15 0.41 -23.65 -15.82
C GLN A 15 -0.48 -22.76 -14.93
N SER A 16 -0.72 -21.52 -15.34
CA SER A 16 -1.59 -20.61 -14.60
C SER A 16 -3.07 -21.01 -14.70
N TYR A 17 -3.84 -20.64 -13.69
CA TYR A 17 -5.27 -20.89 -13.59
C TYR A 17 -5.96 -19.64 -13.03
N GLY A 18 -7.27 -19.54 -13.22
CA GLY A 18 -8.07 -18.44 -12.67
C GLY A 18 -8.31 -18.62 -11.16
N LEU A 19 -8.12 -17.55 -10.41
CA LEU A 19 -8.54 -17.44 -9.01
C LEU A 19 -10.04 -17.11 -8.93
N GLU A 20 -10.60 -17.19 -7.73
CA GLU A 20 -12.03 -16.98 -7.47
C GLU A 20 -12.50 -15.56 -7.84
N ASP A 21 -11.60 -14.57 -7.75
CA ASP A 21 -11.85 -13.18 -8.16
C ASP A 21 -11.69 -12.96 -9.68
N GLY A 22 -11.40 -14.02 -10.43
CA GLY A 22 -11.16 -13.97 -11.88
C GLY A 22 -9.74 -13.53 -12.27
N SER A 23 -8.87 -13.24 -11.29
CA SER A 23 -7.48 -12.92 -11.55
C SER A 23 -6.65 -14.17 -11.90
N CYS A 24 -5.48 -13.96 -12.50
CA CYS A 24 -4.57 -15.06 -12.86
C CYS A 24 -3.73 -15.48 -11.64
N SER A 25 -3.59 -16.79 -11.41
CA SER A 25 -2.72 -17.35 -10.36
C SER A 25 -1.23 -17.05 -10.58
N TYR A 26 -0.87 -16.55 -11.75
CA TYR A 26 0.47 -16.03 -12.08
C TYR A 26 0.38 -14.56 -12.48
N ARG A 27 1.26 -13.73 -11.90
CA ARG A 27 1.43 -12.33 -12.28
C ARG A 27 2.91 -11.97 -12.23
N ASP A 28 3.41 -11.41 -13.34
CA ASP A 28 4.76 -10.84 -13.39
C ASP A 28 4.72 -9.37 -12.98
N PHE A 29 5.62 -8.98 -12.09
CA PHE A 29 5.76 -7.61 -11.60
C PHE A 29 7.14 -7.01 -11.92
N SER A 30 7.92 -7.65 -12.80
CA SER A 30 9.31 -7.25 -13.09
C SER A 30 9.39 -5.83 -13.67
N GLU A 31 8.38 -5.41 -14.44
CA GLU A 31 8.28 -4.08 -15.05
C GLU A 31 7.41 -3.09 -14.24
N SER A 32 7.04 -3.44 -13.00
CA SER A 32 6.18 -2.60 -12.18
C SER A 32 6.87 -1.30 -11.76
N ARG A 33 6.27 -0.16 -12.14
CA ARG A 33 6.70 1.18 -11.69
C ARG A 33 6.56 1.39 -10.18
N ASN A 34 5.77 0.53 -9.53
CA ASN A 34 5.56 0.57 -8.08
C ASN A 34 6.64 -0.17 -7.29
N SER A 35 7.60 -0.82 -7.97
CA SER A 35 8.75 -1.43 -7.30
C SER A 35 9.64 -0.34 -6.67
N TRP A 36 9.89 -0.49 -5.38
CA TRP A 36 10.68 0.46 -4.60
C TRP A 36 12.19 0.20 -4.69
N PHE A 37 12.60 -0.96 -5.20
CA PHE A 37 14.01 -1.40 -5.22
C PHE A 37 14.56 -1.59 -6.63
N SER A 38 13.91 -1.02 -7.65
CA SER A 38 14.32 -1.19 -9.06
C SER A 38 15.66 -0.55 -9.39
N THR A 39 16.04 0.53 -8.69
CA THR A 39 17.34 1.18 -8.83
C THR A 39 18.03 1.33 -7.48
N PRO A 40 19.38 1.36 -7.42
CA PRO A 40 20.11 1.55 -6.17
C PRO A 40 19.73 2.87 -5.47
N GLU A 41 19.44 3.92 -6.22
CA GLU A 41 19.02 5.23 -5.69
C GLU A 41 17.62 5.18 -5.05
N GLN A 42 16.69 4.42 -5.64
CA GLN A 42 15.37 4.20 -5.04
C GLN A 42 15.51 3.30 -3.81
N ALA A 43 16.24 2.19 -3.93
CA ALA A 43 16.49 1.25 -2.84
C ALA A 43 17.07 1.94 -1.59
N ALA A 44 18.04 2.85 -1.76
CA ALA A 44 18.65 3.60 -0.67
C ALA A 44 17.68 4.47 0.14
N LYS A 45 16.53 4.86 -0.46
CA LYS A 45 15.49 5.65 0.21
C LYS A 45 14.54 4.77 1.04
N ASN A 46 14.52 3.46 0.80
CA ASN A 46 13.64 2.53 1.48
C ASN A 46 14.37 1.92 2.68
N ARG A 47 13.86 2.21 3.86
CA ARG A 47 14.30 1.54 5.09
C ARG A 47 13.42 0.31 5.30
N ILE A 48 14.03 -0.84 5.54
CA ILE A 48 13.30 -2.02 6.00
C ILE A 48 12.80 -1.71 7.41
N GLN A 49 11.48 -1.64 7.56
CA GLN A 49 10.82 -1.33 8.81
C GLN A 49 10.13 -2.58 9.34
N HIS A 50 10.25 -2.80 10.65
CA HIS A 50 9.54 -3.89 11.30
C HIS A 50 8.03 -3.63 11.27
N PRO A 51 7.19 -4.68 11.18
CA PRO A 51 5.75 -4.53 11.26
C PRO A 51 5.30 -3.81 12.53
N SER A 52 4.49 -2.77 12.34
CA SER A 52 3.91 -1.95 13.40
C SER A 52 2.42 -1.74 13.15
N ASN A 53 1.71 -1.17 14.13
CA ASN A 53 0.31 -0.80 14.00
C ASN A 53 0.11 0.56 13.32
N VAL A 54 1.21 1.21 12.89
CA VAL A 54 1.19 2.54 12.25
C VAL A 54 1.79 2.47 10.85
N LEU A 55 1.03 2.83 9.83
CA LEU A 55 1.54 3.05 8.47
C LEU A 55 1.82 4.53 8.24
N ARG A 56 2.84 4.80 7.42
CA ARG A 56 3.04 6.08 6.78
C ARG A 56 2.54 5.99 5.34
N PHE A 57 1.68 6.92 4.95
CA PHE A 57 1.24 7.06 3.56
C PHE A 57 1.97 8.19 2.84
N PHE A 58 2.11 8.04 1.53
CA PHE A 58 2.66 9.03 0.61
C PHE A 58 1.82 9.07 -0.67
N GLU A 59 1.95 10.18 -1.40
CA GLU A 59 1.33 10.36 -2.72
C GLU A 59 -0.20 10.31 -2.70
N ALA A 60 -0.83 10.77 -1.61
CA ALA A 60 -2.27 11.03 -1.59
C ALA A 60 -2.60 12.42 -2.19
N PRO A 61 -3.86 12.68 -2.60
CA PRO A 61 -4.29 13.99 -3.05
C PRO A 61 -3.98 15.10 -2.03
N LEU A 62 -3.73 16.34 -2.50
CA LEU A 62 -3.38 17.47 -1.62
C LEU A 62 -4.47 17.80 -0.60
N GLU A 63 -5.73 17.71 -1.04
CA GLU A 63 -6.93 17.99 -0.24
C GLU A 63 -7.53 16.71 0.34
N VAL A 64 -6.71 15.66 0.54
CA VAL A 64 -7.21 14.42 1.11
C VAL A 64 -7.75 14.66 2.52
N THR A 65 -8.99 14.24 2.74
CA THR A 65 -9.65 14.27 4.05
C THR A 65 -9.77 12.86 4.62
N GLU A 66 -10.09 12.78 5.91
CA GLU A 66 -10.42 11.50 6.56
C GLU A 66 -11.62 10.83 5.88
N GLU A 67 -12.59 11.61 5.39
CA GLU A 67 -13.76 11.12 4.66
C GLU A 67 -13.37 10.38 3.37
N ASN A 68 -12.38 10.88 2.61
CA ASN A 68 -11.90 10.17 1.44
C ASN A 68 -11.32 8.80 1.79
N PHE A 69 -10.61 8.71 2.92
CA PHE A 69 -10.11 7.43 3.40
C PHE A 69 -11.24 6.52 3.87
N PHE A 70 -12.28 7.05 4.54
CA PHE A 70 -13.45 6.27 4.94
C PHE A 70 -14.18 5.63 3.77
N GLU A 71 -14.38 6.36 2.67
CA GLU A 71 -14.97 5.80 1.46
C GLU A 71 -14.14 4.64 0.91
N ILE A 72 -12.81 4.78 0.88
CA ILE A 72 -11.91 3.73 0.39
C ILE A 72 -11.95 2.50 1.29
N TYR A 73 -11.93 2.67 2.62
CA TYR A 73 -12.00 1.54 3.55
C TYR A 73 -13.32 0.79 3.44
N ASN A 74 -14.42 1.52 3.26
CA ASN A 74 -15.74 0.91 3.07
C ASN A 74 -15.84 0.18 1.72
N GLU A 75 -15.27 0.75 0.64
CA GLU A 75 -15.22 0.10 -0.67
C GLU A 75 -14.39 -1.19 -0.64
N LEU A 76 -13.23 -1.17 0.02
CA LEU A 76 -12.33 -2.32 0.13
C LEU A 76 -12.79 -3.34 1.19
N GLY A 77 -13.76 -3.00 2.02
CA GLY A 77 -14.24 -3.87 3.11
C GLY A 77 -13.20 -4.12 4.21
N VAL A 78 -12.30 -3.16 4.45
CA VAL A 78 -11.20 -3.27 5.42
C VAL A 78 -11.43 -2.40 6.66
N LYS A 79 -10.74 -2.73 7.75
CA LYS A 79 -10.87 -2.00 9.02
C LYS A 79 -10.32 -0.57 8.90
N GLN A 80 -11.11 0.39 9.34
CA GLN A 80 -10.71 1.79 9.40
C GLN A 80 -9.59 2.00 10.45
N PRO A 81 -8.67 2.95 10.21
CA PRO A 81 -7.68 3.34 11.19
C PRO A 81 -8.36 4.01 12.38
N THR A 82 -7.80 3.81 13.57
CA THR A 82 -8.22 4.47 14.81
C THR A 82 -7.77 5.93 14.87
N SER A 83 -6.75 6.30 14.11
CA SER A 83 -6.25 7.68 14.02
C SER A 83 -5.61 7.96 12.67
N VAL A 84 -5.90 9.14 12.10
CA VAL A 84 -5.33 9.63 10.84
C VAL A 84 -4.66 10.97 11.10
N LYS A 85 -3.41 11.11 10.65
CA LYS A 85 -2.67 12.37 10.74
C LYS A 85 -2.04 12.73 9.41
N VAL A 86 -2.57 13.76 8.76
CA VAL A 86 -1.97 14.34 7.55
C VAL A 86 -0.86 15.31 7.96
N PHE A 87 0.33 15.16 7.38
CA PHE A 87 1.43 16.09 7.61
C PHE A 87 1.24 17.37 6.80
N ALA A 88 1.42 18.52 7.46
CA ALA A 88 1.42 19.80 6.78
C ALA A 88 2.66 19.97 5.88
N GLY A 89 2.43 20.36 4.62
CA GLY A 89 3.34 21.21 3.85
C GLY A 89 4.77 20.71 3.59
N LYS A 90 4.96 19.50 3.06
CA LYS A 90 6.27 19.10 2.50
C LYS A 90 6.32 19.07 0.97
N SER A 91 5.18 19.02 0.30
CA SER A 91 5.08 18.89 -1.16
C SER A 91 3.84 19.63 -1.64
N GLU A 92 3.98 20.40 -2.71
CA GLU A 92 2.87 21.08 -3.41
C GLU A 92 2.16 20.15 -4.40
N ARG A 93 2.58 18.88 -4.51
CA ARG A 93 2.04 17.91 -5.49
C ARG A 93 1.19 16.81 -4.87
N SER A 94 1.46 16.45 -3.62
CA SER A 94 0.79 15.36 -2.92
C SER A 94 0.95 15.48 -1.41
N SER A 95 0.06 14.85 -0.67
CA SER A 95 0.09 14.78 0.78
C SER A 95 0.73 13.47 1.27
N SER A 96 1.12 13.48 2.54
CA SER A 96 1.66 12.32 3.27
C SER A 96 1.25 12.40 4.72
N GLY A 97 1.27 11.29 5.44
CA GLY A 97 0.81 11.26 6.82
C GLY A 97 0.96 9.90 7.48
N LEU A 98 0.26 9.72 8.59
CA LEU A 98 0.23 8.48 9.37
C LEU A 98 -1.20 7.96 9.51
N LEU A 99 -1.32 6.64 9.54
CA LEU A 99 -2.54 5.89 9.79
C LEU A 99 -2.24 4.89 10.90
N GLU A 100 -3.03 4.89 11.96
CA GLU A 100 -2.87 3.99 13.10
C GLU A 100 -4.04 3.02 13.19
N TRP A 101 -3.76 1.77 13.53
CA TRP A 101 -4.76 0.76 13.86
C TRP A 101 -4.55 0.27 15.29
N GLU A 102 -5.58 -0.38 15.82
CA GLU A 102 -5.56 -1.00 17.15
C GLU A 102 -4.53 -2.14 17.23
N SER A 103 -4.37 -2.91 16.15
CA SER A 103 -3.47 -4.05 16.12
C SER A 103 -2.56 -4.06 14.88
N LYS A 104 -1.42 -4.75 15.01
CA LYS A 104 -0.50 -4.99 13.89
C LYS A 104 -1.13 -5.85 12.79
N SER A 105 -2.04 -6.75 13.15
CA SER A 105 -2.72 -7.64 12.22
C SER A 105 -3.67 -6.85 11.32
N ASP A 106 -4.50 -5.97 11.91
CA ASP A 106 -5.43 -5.10 11.16
C ASP A 106 -4.67 -4.19 10.19
N ASN A 107 -3.52 -3.68 10.63
CA ASN A 107 -2.61 -2.88 9.83
C ASN A 107 -2.07 -3.67 8.62
N LEU A 108 -1.62 -4.90 8.84
CA LEU A 108 -1.06 -5.78 7.81
C LEU A 108 -2.10 -6.18 6.76
N GLU A 109 -3.31 -6.49 7.21
CA GLU A 109 -4.43 -6.78 6.31
C GLU A 109 -4.72 -5.55 5.44
N THR A 110 -4.92 -4.39 6.07
CA THR A 110 -5.23 -3.14 5.35
C THR A 110 -4.09 -2.72 4.41
N LEU A 111 -2.83 -2.92 4.79
CA LEU A 111 -1.67 -2.66 3.92
C LEU A 111 -1.77 -3.42 2.60
N GLY A 112 -2.20 -4.68 2.65
CA GLY A 112 -2.33 -5.53 1.46
C GLY A 112 -3.36 -5.02 0.44
N PHE A 113 -4.47 -4.47 0.94
CA PHE A 113 -5.54 -3.93 0.09
C PHE A 113 -5.31 -2.47 -0.33
N LEU A 114 -4.74 -1.67 0.56
CA LEU A 114 -4.65 -0.21 0.39
C LEU A 114 -3.37 0.22 -0.34
N ASN A 115 -2.30 -0.58 -0.30
CA ASN A 115 -1.06 -0.20 -0.96
C ASN A 115 -1.24 -0.18 -2.50
N HIS A 116 -0.81 0.92 -3.12
CA HIS A 116 -1.00 1.22 -4.55
C HIS A 116 -2.45 1.50 -4.98
N TYR A 117 -3.37 1.72 -4.02
CA TYR A 117 -4.73 2.14 -4.34
C TYR A 117 -4.74 3.43 -5.18
N GLN A 118 -5.59 3.46 -6.20
CA GLN A 118 -5.69 4.56 -7.17
C GLN A 118 -6.72 5.60 -6.68
N MET A 119 -6.27 6.58 -5.92
CA MET A 119 -7.11 7.66 -5.43
C MET A 119 -7.47 8.63 -6.55
N LYS A 120 -8.74 9.06 -6.60
CA LYS A 120 -9.24 10.02 -7.60
C LYS A 120 -8.45 11.32 -7.51
N ASN A 121 -8.09 11.86 -8.68
CA ASN A 121 -7.46 13.17 -8.80
C ASN A 121 -8.49 14.18 -9.34
N PRO A 122 -9.00 15.10 -8.51
CA PRO A 122 -9.97 16.09 -8.98
C PRO A 122 -9.36 17.11 -9.96
N ASN A 123 -8.03 17.27 -9.94
CA ASN A 123 -7.31 18.33 -10.65
C ASN A 123 -6.58 17.81 -11.90
N GLY A 124 -6.74 16.55 -12.29
CA GLY A 124 -6.01 16.00 -13.42
C GLY A 124 -6.49 14.62 -13.88
N PRO A 125 -6.02 14.16 -15.05
CA PRO A 125 -6.50 12.93 -15.67
C PRO A 125 -5.93 11.65 -15.03
N TYR A 126 -4.85 11.76 -14.25
CA TYR A 126 -4.17 10.60 -13.66
C TYR A 126 -4.46 10.51 -12.16
N PRO A 127 -4.88 9.33 -11.66
CA PRO A 127 -5.08 9.12 -10.24
C PRO A 127 -3.77 9.18 -9.45
N TYR A 128 -3.90 9.40 -8.15
CA TYR A 128 -2.83 9.31 -7.19
C TYR A 128 -2.62 7.86 -6.77
N THR A 129 -1.40 7.33 -6.92
CA THR A 129 -1.07 5.98 -6.46
C THR A 129 -0.59 6.04 -5.01
N LEU A 130 -1.44 5.63 -4.08
CA LEU A 130 -1.13 5.64 -2.65
C LEU A 130 0.04 4.70 -2.35
N LYS A 131 1.05 5.16 -1.59
CA LYS A 131 2.17 4.32 -1.17
C LYS A 131 2.20 4.21 0.35
N LEU A 132 2.38 3.00 0.87
CA LEU A 132 2.28 2.72 2.31
C LEU A 132 3.50 1.95 2.82
N CYS A 133 4.19 2.48 3.84
CA CYS A 133 5.24 1.74 4.54
C CYS A 133 5.00 1.72 6.05
N PHE A 134 5.58 0.76 6.77
CA PHE A 134 5.54 0.77 8.22
C PHE A 134 6.26 2.01 8.77
N SER A 135 5.63 2.64 9.75
CA SER A 135 6.21 3.78 10.45
C SER A 135 7.08 3.31 11.61
N THR A 136 8.18 4.04 11.86
CA THR A 136 8.97 3.92 13.10
C THR A 136 8.25 4.53 14.31
N THR A 137 7.22 5.33 14.05
CA THR A 137 6.40 5.97 15.09
C THR A 137 5.50 4.92 15.73
N GLN A 138 5.43 4.93 17.07
CA GLN A 138 4.64 3.97 17.83
C GLN A 138 3.16 4.38 17.99
N GLN A 139 2.83 5.67 17.90
CA GLN A 139 1.46 6.20 18.03
C GLN A 139 1.27 7.48 17.21
N VAL A 140 0.05 7.70 16.72
CA VAL A 140 -0.31 8.94 16.02
C VAL A 140 -0.80 9.97 17.04
N SER A 141 0.11 10.83 17.50
CA SER A 141 -0.17 11.93 18.44
C SER A 141 -0.79 13.15 17.79
#